data_AF-A0AAW0IWJ6-F1
#
_entry.id   AF-A0AAW0IWJ6-F1
#
_cell.length_a   1.000
_cell.length_b   1.000
_cell.length_c   1.000
_cell.angle_alpha   90.00
_cell.angle_beta   90.00
_cell.angle_gamma   90.00
#
_symmetry.space_group_name_H-M   'P 1'
#
loop_
_entity.id
_entity.type
_entity.pdbx_description
1 polymer ?
#
loop_
_entity_poly.entity_id
_entity_poly.type
_entity_poly.pdbx_seq_one_letter_code
_entity_poly.pdbx_strand_id
1 'polypeptide(L)'
;MKPNEEPESAVHRAVREELGSILKGSVNESIVRIVPGSYRNRVEERNSASYPGLPACYVLHSMDAVVEGLPDGEFCTEELGEEYGDLDETKVVADEAVSVKKHFWKWVSADSIES
;
A
#
# COMPACT_ATOMS: atom_id res chain seq x y z
N MET A 1 -4.18 4.36 6.73
CA MET A 1 -5.25 3.42 7.11
C MET A 1 -6.58 4.11 6.90
N LYS A 2 -7.61 3.37 6.48
CA LYS A 2 -8.96 3.91 6.33
C LYS A 2 -9.59 4.15 7.72
N PRO A 3 -10.56 5.07 7.86
CA PRO A 3 -11.25 5.26 9.14
C PRO A 3 -11.87 3.96 9.64
N ASN A 4 -11.65 3.61 10.91
CA ASN A 4 -12.12 2.39 11.56
C ASN A 4 -11.58 1.07 10.95
N GLU A 5 -10.48 1.12 10.21
CA GLU A 5 -9.80 -0.06 9.69
C GLU A 5 -8.84 -0.64 10.75
N GLU A 6 -8.88 -1.95 10.94
CA GLU A 6 -7.90 -2.65 11.78
C GLU A 6 -6.51 -2.67 11.11
N PRO A 7 -5.41 -2.55 11.86
CA PRO A 7 -4.05 -2.58 11.30
C PRO A 7 -3.77 -3.78 10.39
N GLU A 8 -4.23 -4.96 10.77
CA GLU A 8 -4.05 -6.20 10.00
C GLU A 8 -4.79 -6.13 8.66
N SER A 9 -6.04 -5.63 8.67
CA SER A 9 -6.82 -5.41 7.44
C SER A 9 -6.12 -4.41 6.53
N ALA A 10 -5.54 -3.35 7.10
CA ALA A 10 -4.80 -2.35 6.34
C ALA A 10 -3.55 -2.94 5.67
N VAL A 11 -2.84 -3.87 6.32
CA VAL A 11 -1.69 -4.58 5.72
C VAL A 11 -2.12 -5.41 4.53
N HIS A 12 -3.17 -6.23 4.69
CA HIS A 12 -3.68 -7.05 3.58
C HIS A 12 -4.15 -6.20 2.41
N ARG A 13 -4.82 -5.08 2.69
CA ARG A 13 -5.25 -4.13 1.67
C ARG A 13 -4.05 -3.48 0.97
N ALA A 14 -3.07 -2.98 1.72
CA ALA A 14 -1.86 -2.38 1.16
C ALA A 14 -1.11 -3.35 0.25
N VAL A 15 -0.91 -4.61 0.67
CA VAL A 15 -0.26 -5.62 -0.18
C VAL A 15 -1.07 -5.90 -1.44
N ARG A 16 -2.40 -5.91 -1.37
CA ARG A 16 -3.27 -6.12 -2.53
C ARG A 16 -3.19 -4.95 -3.52
N GLU A 17 -3.28 -3.71 -3.02
CA GLU A 17 -3.22 -2.50 -3.85
C GLU A 17 -1.86 -2.38 -4.54
N GLU A 18 -0.78 -2.70 -3.82
CA GLU A 18 0.60 -2.52 -4.29
C GLU A 18 1.13 -3.68 -5.14
N LEU A 19 0.81 -4.93 -4.77
CA LEU A 19 1.40 -6.14 -5.36
C LEU A 19 0.37 -7.05 -6.05
N GLY A 20 -0.92 -6.71 -5.99
CA GLY A 20 -2.00 -7.55 -6.50
C GLY A 20 -1.92 -7.85 -8.00
N SER A 21 -1.38 -6.94 -8.82
CA SER A 21 -1.29 -7.12 -10.27
C SER A 21 -0.37 -8.27 -10.69
N ILE A 22 0.64 -8.59 -9.89
CA ILE A 22 1.56 -9.71 -10.14
C ILE A 22 1.16 -10.99 -9.40
N LEU A 23 0.39 -10.86 -8.32
CA LEU A 23 -0.12 -11.98 -7.51
C LEU A 23 -1.41 -12.57 -8.11
N LYS A 24 -1.38 -12.96 -9.40
CA LYS A 24 -2.41 -13.71 -10.18
C LYS A 24 -3.85 -13.73 -9.62
N GLY A 25 -4.42 -12.58 -9.29
CA GLY A 25 -5.79 -12.43 -8.79
C GLY A 25 -6.16 -13.20 -7.52
N SER A 26 -5.21 -13.84 -6.82
CA SER A 26 -5.46 -14.65 -5.63
C SER A 26 -4.58 -14.20 -4.48
N VAL A 27 -4.65 -12.91 -4.14
CA VAL A 27 -4.21 -12.45 -2.81
C VAL A 27 -5.25 -12.92 -1.79
N ASN A 28 -5.34 -14.24 -1.62
CA ASN A 28 -6.02 -14.83 -0.47
C ASN A 28 -5.18 -14.50 0.77
N GLU A 29 -5.80 -14.42 1.94
CA GLU A 29 -5.09 -14.24 3.22
C GLU A 29 -3.93 -15.23 3.41
N SER A 30 -4.00 -16.40 2.75
CA SER A 30 -2.95 -17.42 2.76
C SER A 30 -1.59 -16.98 2.20
N ILE A 31 -1.54 -16.01 1.27
CA ILE A 31 -0.27 -15.58 0.65
C ILE A 31 0.48 -14.57 1.52
N VAL A 32 -0.27 -13.79 2.32
CA VAL A 32 0.27 -12.71 3.13
C VAL A 32 0.23 -13.12 4.59
N ARG A 33 1.39 -13.35 5.19
CA ARG A 33 1.52 -13.70 6.60
C ARG A 33 2.15 -12.54 7.36
N ILE A 34 1.36 -11.90 8.23
CA ILE A 34 1.85 -10.87 9.13
C ILE A 34 2.76 -11.51 10.19
N VAL A 35 3.92 -10.92 10.43
CA VAL A 35 4.87 -11.38 11.45
C VAL A 35 4.30 -11.00 12.83
N PRO A 36 3.99 -11.98 13.70
CA PRO A 36 3.43 -11.69 15.02
C PRO A 36 4.37 -10.81 15.85
N GLY A 37 3.82 -9.76 16.47
CA GLY A 37 4.59 -8.84 17.33
C GLY A 37 5.44 -7.80 16.58
N SER A 38 5.37 -7.75 15.24
CA SER A 38 6.07 -6.73 14.43
C SER A 38 5.38 -5.35 14.40
N TYR A 39 4.17 -5.26 14.95
CA TYR A 39 3.41 -4.01 14.94
C TYR A 39 4.11 -2.92 15.74
N ARG A 40 4.35 -1.80 15.07
CA ARG A 40 4.87 -0.57 15.67
C ARG A 40 4.08 0.62 15.14
N ASN A 41 3.84 1.60 16.01
CA ASN A 41 3.33 2.89 15.62
C ASN A 41 4.27 4.02 16.03
N ARG A 42 4.24 5.12 15.29
CA ARG A 42 4.95 6.35 15.64
C ARG A 42 4.14 7.58 15.27
N VAL A 43 4.32 8.65 16.02
CA VAL A 43 3.70 9.95 15.74
C VAL A 43 4.71 10.85 15.05
N GLU A 44 4.34 11.42 13.92
CA GLU A 44 5.12 12.42 13.18
C GLU A 44 4.36 13.74 13.10
N GLU A 45 4.95 14.80 13.65
CA GLU A 45 4.45 16.16 13.50
C GLU A 45 5.17 16.84 12.34
N ARG A 46 4.42 17.21 11.30
CA ARG A 46 4.97 17.94 10.14
C ARG A 46 3.89 18.77 9.46
N ASN A 47 4.29 19.70 8.60
CA ASN A 47 3.32 20.45 7.80
C ASN A 47 2.51 19.50 6.90
N SER A 48 1.21 19.73 6.81
CA SER A 48 0.33 18.94 5.97
C SER A 48 0.76 19.04 4.50
N ALA A 49 0.94 17.89 3.85
CA ALA A 49 1.22 17.84 2.42
C ALA A 49 0.02 18.34 1.59
N SER A 50 -1.20 18.13 2.09
CA SER A 50 -2.45 18.55 1.42
C SER A 50 -2.85 19.98 1.74
N TYR A 51 -2.39 20.53 2.88
CA TYR A 51 -2.68 21.90 3.32
C TYR A 51 -1.38 22.62 3.74
N PRO A 52 -0.63 23.18 2.77
CA PRO A 52 0.66 23.80 3.03
C PRO A 52 0.57 24.88 4.12
N GLY A 53 1.45 24.79 5.12
CA GLY A 53 1.54 25.72 6.25
C GLY A 53 0.64 25.39 7.44
N LEU A 54 -0.23 24.38 7.35
CA LEU A 54 -1.00 23.88 8.49
C LEU A 54 -0.22 22.74 9.19
N PRO A 55 0.03 22.84 10.50
CA PRO A 55 0.62 21.73 11.26
C PRO A 55 -0.29 20.50 11.21
N ALA A 56 0.30 19.33 10.98
CA ALA A 56 -0.40 18.05 10.99
C ALA A 56 0.34 17.05 11.89
N CYS A 57 -0.44 16.17 12.50
CA CYS A 57 0.02 15.06 13.32
C CYS A 57 -0.36 13.76 12.62
N TYR A 58 0.63 13.00 12.16
CA TYR A 58 0.46 11.72 11.48
C TYR A 58 0.72 10.58 12.45
N VAL A 59 -0.25 9.68 12.63
CA VAL A 59 -0.03 8.40 13.31
C VAL A 59 0.32 7.38 12.23
N LEU A 60 1.59 6.97 12.19
CA LEU A 60 2.07 5.98 11.25
C LEU A 60 2.03 4.61 11.91
N HIS A 61 1.45 3.64 11.19
CA HIS A 61 1.38 2.24 11.60
C HIS A 61 2.24 1.42 10.64
N SER A 62 3.04 0.51 11.17
CA SER A 62 3.84 -0.41 10.36
C SER A 62 3.88 -1.81 10.98
N MET A 63 3.98 -2.80 10.12
CA MET A 63 4.05 -4.22 10.44
C MET A 63 4.92 -4.89 9.39
N ASP A 64 5.60 -5.96 9.79
CA ASP A 64 6.35 -6.80 8.86
C ASP A 64 5.43 -7.90 8.33
N ALA A 65 5.51 -8.18 7.03
CA ALA A 65 4.72 -9.21 6.38
C ALA A 65 5.59 -10.05 5.45
N VAL A 66 5.31 -11.36 5.41
CA VAL A 66 5.88 -12.30 4.45
C VAL A 66 4.86 -12.49 3.34
N VAL A 67 5.27 -12.28 2.09
CA VAL A 67 4.42 -12.42 0.90
C VAL A 67 5.03 -13.49 0.00
N GLU A 68 4.25 -14.54 -0.25
CA GLU A 68 4.69 -15.64 -1.11
C GLU A 68 4.43 -15.35 -2.59
N GLY A 69 5.24 -15.94 -3.49
CA GLY A 69 5.03 -15.83 -4.93
C GLY A 69 5.53 -14.54 -5.58
N LEU A 70 6.33 -13.73 -4.89
CA LEU A 70 6.99 -12.56 -5.47
C LEU A 70 8.17 -12.97 -6.38
N PRO A 71 8.45 -12.22 -7.47
CA PRO A 71 9.59 -12.49 -8.34
C PRO A 71 10.93 -12.35 -7.61
N ASP A 72 11.91 -13.21 -7.91
CA ASP A 72 13.26 -13.13 -7.32
C ASP A 72 14.06 -11.89 -7.79
N GLY A 73 13.68 -11.31 -8.93
CA GLY A 73 14.34 -10.14 -9.54
C GLY A 73 13.58 -8.83 -9.31
N GLU A 74 14.10 -7.74 -9.88
CA GLU A 74 13.38 -6.47 -9.96
C GLU A 74 12.10 -6.63 -10.80
N PHE A 75 11.00 -6.03 -10.37
CA PHE A 75 9.72 -6.11 -11.04
C PHE A 75 8.96 -4.79 -10.94
N CYS A 76 7.84 -4.67 -11.67
CA CYS A 76 6.95 -3.53 -11.55
C CYS A 76 5.51 -3.98 -11.34
N THR A 77 4.74 -3.16 -10.63
CA THR A 77 3.32 -3.35 -10.39
C THR A 77 2.54 -2.11 -10.78
N GLU A 78 1.23 -2.24 -10.88
CA GLU A 78 0.34 -1.16 -11.29
C GLU A 78 -0.80 -1.11 -10.26
N GLU A 79 -1.02 0.08 -9.69
CA GLU A 79 -2.13 0.32 -8.76
C GLU A 79 -3.43 0.41 -9.59
N LEU A 80 -4.34 -0.55 -9.42
CA LEU A 80 -5.67 -0.50 -10.00
C LEU A 80 -6.46 0.61 -9.29
N GLY A 81 -6.85 1.65 -10.03
CA GLY A 81 -7.46 2.89 -9.53
C GLY A 81 -8.89 2.74 -8.99
N GLU A 82 -9.16 1.72 -8.18
CA GLU A 82 -10.49 1.41 -7.64
C GLU A 82 -10.92 2.36 -6.51
N GLU A 83 -10.10 3.35 -6.13
CA GLU A 83 -10.40 4.24 -4.99
C GLU A 83 -11.45 5.33 -5.29
N TYR A 84 -11.86 5.50 -6.56
CA TYR A 84 -12.86 6.49 -6.99
C TYR A 84 -14.10 5.87 -7.68
N GLY A 85 -14.56 4.71 -7.20
CA GLY A 85 -15.75 4.02 -7.74
C GLY A 85 -17.11 4.57 -7.31
N ASP A 86 -17.31 5.89 -7.17
CA ASP A 86 -18.64 6.49 -6.84
C ASP A 86 -18.89 7.86 -7.49
N LEU A 87 -18.30 8.15 -8.65
CA LEU A 87 -18.62 9.35 -9.43
C LEU A 87 -19.03 8.97 -10.84
N ASP A 88 -20.35 8.88 -11.04
CA ASP A 88 -21.08 8.97 -12.32
C ASP A 88 -20.46 8.17 -13.49
N GLU A 89 -21.06 7.01 -13.78
CA GLU A 89 -20.65 6.01 -14.79
C GLU A 89 -20.31 6.59 -16.18
N THR A 90 -20.74 7.82 -16.47
CA THR A 90 -20.48 8.52 -17.74
C THR A 90 -19.15 9.29 -17.80
N LYS A 91 -18.45 9.53 -16.67
CA LYS A 91 -17.14 10.20 -16.61
C LYS A 91 -15.96 9.27 -16.31
N VAL A 92 -16.23 8.07 -15.77
CA VAL A 92 -15.23 7.12 -15.28
C VAL A 92 -14.22 6.70 -16.36
N VAL A 93 -14.66 6.51 -17.61
CA VAL A 93 -13.82 5.98 -18.69
C VAL A 93 -12.73 6.97 -19.16
N ALA A 94 -12.91 8.27 -18.95
CA ALA A 94 -11.96 9.29 -19.40
C ALA A 94 -10.89 9.61 -18.34
N ASP A 95 -11.22 9.53 -17.05
CA ASP A 95 -10.28 9.80 -15.94
C ASP A 95 -9.47 8.55 -15.52
N GLU A 96 -10.00 7.32 -15.73
CA GLU A 96 -9.20 6.08 -15.60
C GLU A 96 -7.95 6.09 -16.49
N ALA A 97 -7.98 6.86 -17.58
CA ALA A 97 -6.90 6.91 -18.56
C ALA A 97 -5.71 7.81 -18.16
N VAL A 98 -5.77 8.57 -17.06
CA VAL A 98 -4.81 9.67 -16.82
C VAL A 98 -3.79 9.41 -15.71
N SER A 99 -3.96 8.41 -14.83
CA SER A 99 -2.94 8.11 -13.83
C SER A 99 -2.89 6.65 -13.40
N VAL A 100 -2.42 5.76 -14.27
CA VAL A 100 -1.89 4.46 -13.82
C VAL A 100 -0.61 4.74 -13.03
N LYS A 101 -0.65 4.56 -11.71
CA LYS A 101 0.57 4.61 -10.90
C LYS A 101 1.30 3.29 -11.04
N LYS A 102 2.47 3.35 -11.66
CA LYS A 102 3.37 2.22 -11.83
C LYS A 102 4.45 2.26 -10.75
N HIS A 103 4.58 1.18 -9.99
CA HIS A 103 5.59 1.02 -8.95
C HIS A 103 6.72 0.11 -9.44
N PHE A 104 7.96 0.48 -9.12
CA PHE A 104 9.16 -0.29 -9.47
C PHE A 104 9.79 -0.82 -8.19
N TRP A 105 9.92 -2.14 -8.12
CA TRP A 105 10.35 -2.87 -6.93
C TRP A 105 11.74 -3.44 -7.13
N LYS A 106 12.55 -3.32 -6.08
CA LYS A 106 13.88 -3.90 -5.99
C LYS A 106 14.07 -4.52 -4.62
N TRP A 107 14.64 -5.71 -4.60
CA TRP A 107 15.07 -6.37 -3.37
C TRP A 107 16.28 -5.66 -2.77
N VAL A 108 16.20 -5.37 -1.49
CA VAL A 108 17.30 -4.84 -0.68
C VAL A 108 17.77 -5.92 0.30
N SER A 109 19.06 -5.95 0.60
CA SER A 109 19.60 -6.83 1.63
C SER A 109 18.96 -6.50 2.98
N ALA A 110 18.75 -7.52 3.82
CA ALA A 110 18.22 -7.32 5.16
C ALA A 110 19.06 -6.32 5.98
N ASP A 111 20.39 -6.34 5.79
CA ASP A 111 21.34 -5.44 6.45
C ASP A 111 21.20 -3.97 6.01
N SER A 112 20.49 -3.69 4.92
CA SER A 112 20.25 -2.33 4.41
C SER A 112 18.94 -1.72 4.92
N ILE A 113 18.14 -2.49 5.67
CA ILE A 113 16.90 -2.03 6.30
C ILE A 113 17.27 -1.44 7.67
N GLU A 114 17.87 -0.25 7.68
CA GLU A 114 18.15 0.48 8.93
C GLU A 114 16.86 1.07 9.54
N SER A 115 16.82 1.11 10.88
CA SER A 115 15.65 1.31 11.77
C SER A 115 14.93 2.65 11.70
#